data_AF-A0A1V5NY11-F1
#
_entry.id   AF-A0A1V5NY11-F1
#
_cell.length_a   1.000
_cell.length_b   1.000
_cell.length_c   1.000
_cell.angle_alpha   90.00
_cell.angle_beta   90.00
_cell.angle_gamma   90.00
#
_symmetry.space_group_name_H-M   'P 1'
#
loop_
_entity.id
_entity.type
_entity.pdbx_description
1 polymer ?
#
loop_
_entity_poly.entity_id
_entity_poly.type
_entity_poly.pdbx_seq_one_letter_code
_entity_poly.pdbx_strand_id
1 'polypeptide(L)'
;MPFINIMLGLAAPSFVDQQIGSPFIQQLNSLPDTVPGINYTVIATKYDEVVTPYTSSFLDGPNVKNITLQDQCDLDYSEHISIAFNHIALGEVLNALDPAHAVTPVCSPVYPAVGG
;
A
#
# COMPACT_ATOMS: atom_id res chain seq x y z
N MET A 1 -11.58 -6.33 -21.00
CA MET A 1 -11.46 -6.44 -22.47
C MET A 1 -10.58 -7.64 -22.79
N PRO A 2 -11.14 -8.80 -23.20
CA PRO A 2 -10.41 -10.07 -23.25
C PRO A 2 -9.20 -10.06 -24.20
N PHE A 3 -9.27 -9.35 -25.33
CA PHE A 3 -8.16 -9.24 -26.28
C PHE A 3 -6.95 -8.46 -25.75
N ILE A 4 -7.17 -7.41 -24.96
CA ILE A 4 -6.11 -6.62 -24.33
C ILE A 4 -5.40 -7.46 -23.27
N ASN A 5 -6.15 -8.21 -22.45
CA ASN A 5 -5.57 -9.10 -21.43
C ASN A 5 -4.79 -10.27 -22.03
N ILE A 6 -5.17 -10.79 -23.21
CA ILE A 6 -4.39 -11.86 -23.88
C ILE A 6 -3.03 -11.34 -24.35
N MET A 7 -2.98 -10.17 -25.00
CA MET A 7 -1.72 -9.59 -25.49
C MET A 7 -0.82 -9.08 -24.36
N LEU A 8 -1.39 -8.44 -23.33
CA LEU A 8 -0.65 -8.05 -22.12
C LEU A 8 -0.21 -9.26 -21.31
N GLY A 9 -1.04 -10.30 -21.17
CA GLY A 9 -0.71 -11.51 -20.42
C GLY A 9 0.48 -12.28 -21.00
N LEU A 10 0.73 -12.18 -22.31
CA LEU A 10 1.89 -12.81 -22.95
C LEU A 10 3.20 -12.03 -22.77
N ALA A 11 3.13 -10.70 -22.63
CA ALA A 11 4.31 -9.84 -22.52
C ALA A 11 4.64 -9.42 -21.07
N ALA A 12 3.62 -9.31 -20.22
CA ALA A 12 3.71 -8.87 -18.84
C ALA A 12 2.52 -9.44 -18.01
N PRO A 13 2.59 -10.73 -17.63
CA PRO A 13 1.52 -11.44 -16.93
C PRO A 13 1.03 -10.73 -15.66
N SER A 14 1.95 -10.08 -14.92
CA SER A 14 1.66 -9.40 -13.67
C SER A 14 0.68 -8.23 -13.81
N PHE A 15 0.60 -7.56 -14.97
CA PHE A 15 -0.41 -6.51 -15.17
C PHE A 15 -1.81 -7.08 -15.27
N VAL A 16 -1.98 -8.31 -15.77
CA VAL A 16 -3.27 -8.98 -15.82
C VAL A 16 -3.61 -9.59 -14.47
N ASP A 17 -2.61 -10.18 -13.79
CA ASP A 17 -2.82 -10.81 -12.48
C ASP A 17 -3.19 -9.79 -11.40
N GLN A 18 -2.70 -8.55 -11.45
CA GLN A 18 -3.04 -7.50 -10.47
C GLN A 18 -4.39 -6.81 -10.71
N GLN A 19 -5.10 -7.10 -11.81
CA GLN A 19 -6.41 -6.49 -12.06
C GLN A 19 -7.47 -6.97 -11.06
N ILE A 20 -8.36 -6.06 -10.66
CA ILE A 20 -9.56 -6.40 -9.90
C ILE A 20 -10.35 -7.47 -10.65
N GLY A 21 -10.66 -8.57 -9.97
CA GLY A 21 -11.39 -9.70 -10.55
C GLY A 21 -10.57 -10.62 -11.45
N SER A 22 -9.24 -10.49 -11.52
CA SER A 22 -8.39 -11.50 -12.13
C SER A 22 -8.54 -12.85 -11.40
N PRO A 23 -8.31 -14.00 -12.06
CA PRO A 23 -8.32 -15.30 -11.38
C PRO A 23 -7.35 -15.35 -10.19
N PHE A 24 -6.19 -14.68 -10.31
CA PHE A 24 -5.20 -14.58 -9.25
C PHE A 24 -5.74 -13.85 -8.01
N ILE A 25 -6.27 -12.62 -8.18
CA ILE A 25 -6.80 -11.83 -7.07
C ILE A 25 -8.04 -12.50 -6.45
N GLN A 26 -8.92 -13.11 -7.26
CA GLN A 26 -10.05 -13.88 -6.74
C GLN A 26 -9.61 -15.06 -5.87
N GLN A 27 -8.57 -15.78 -6.31
CA GLN A 27 -8.01 -16.89 -5.52
C GLN A 27 -7.36 -16.38 -4.23
N LEU A 28 -6.53 -15.34 -4.31
CA LEU A 28 -5.84 -14.76 -3.16
C LEU A 28 -6.85 -14.27 -2.10
N ASN A 29 -7.84 -13.48 -2.53
CA ASN A 29 -8.85 -12.89 -1.64
C ASN A 29 -9.94 -13.89 -1.21
N SER A 30 -9.87 -15.15 -1.63
CA SER A 30 -10.71 -16.22 -1.06
C SER A 30 -10.19 -16.72 0.29
N LEU A 31 -8.95 -16.37 0.63
CA LEU A 31 -8.31 -16.65 1.91
C LEU A 31 -8.46 -15.46 2.86
N PRO A 32 -8.33 -15.65 4.18
CA PRO A 32 -8.17 -14.52 5.11
C PRO A 32 -6.94 -13.69 4.75
N ASP A 33 -7.05 -12.37 4.89
CA ASP A 33 -5.98 -11.41 4.62
C ASP A 33 -4.72 -11.64 5.48
N THR A 34 -4.88 -12.25 6.66
CA THR A 34 -3.81 -12.44 7.64
C THR A 34 -3.70 -13.90 8.10
N VAL A 35 -2.48 -14.29 8.50
CA VAL A 35 -2.24 -15.55 9.20
C VAL A 35 -1.93 -15.33 10.69
N PRO A 36 -2.24 -16.31 11.57
CA PRO A 36 -2.00 -16.16 13.00
C PRO A 36 -0.52 -15.93 13.36
N GLY A 37 -0.28 -15.08 14.36
CA GLY A 37 1.05 -14.85 14.92
C GLY A 37 1.91 -13.81 14.19
N ILE A 38 1.40 -13.19 13.10
CA ILE A 38 2.08 -12.12 12.37
C ILE A 38 1.40 -10.78 12.64
N ASN A 39 2.21 -9.73 12.82
CA ASN A 39 1.75 -8.34 12.87
C ASN A 39 1.86 -7.75 11.46
N TYR A 40 0.77 -7.17 10.97
CA TYR A 40 0.69 -6.57 9.64
C TYR A 40 0.59 -5.05 9.77
N THR A 41 1.40 -4.32 9.01
CA THR A 41 1.28 -2.87 8.87
C THR A 41 1.16 -2.53 7.39
N VAL A 42 0.10 -1.81 7.03
CA VAL A 42 -0.13 -1.29 5.67
C VAL A 42 -0.10 0.22 5.75
N ILE A 43 0.73 0.85 4.92
CA ILE A 43 0.81 2.30 4.79
C ILE A 43 0.35 2.64 3.38
N ALA A 44 -0.73 3.41 3.27
CA ALA A 44 -1.31 3.80 2.00
C ALA A 44 -1.54 5.30 1.94
N THR A 45 -1.56 5.85 0.72
CA THR A 45 -1.79 7.28 0.49
C THR A 45 -3.14 7.51 -0.17
N LYS A 46 -3.87 8.54 0.26
CA LYS A 46 -5.14 8.96 -0.37
C LYS A 46 -4.95 9.48 -1.80
N TYR A 47 -3.71 9.77 -2.17
CA TYR A 47 -3.32 10.29 -3.48
C TYR A 47 -2.83 9.21 -4.45
N ASP A 48 -2.97 7.92 -4.10
CA ASP A 48 -2.60 6.80 -4.98
C ASP A 48 -3.46 6.82 -6.26
N GLU A 49 -2.79 6.93 -7.40
CA GLU A 49 -3.39 6.97 -8.73
C GLU A 49 -3.38 5.61 -9.45
N VAL A 50 -2.70 4.61 -8.89
CA VAL A 50 -2.52 3.28 -9.48
C VAL A 50 -3.51 2.28 -8.86
N VAL A 51 -3.60 2.26 -7.53
CA VAL A 51 -4.46 1.36 -6.75
C VAL A 51 -5.64 2.16 -6.22
N THR A 52 -6.74 2.18 -6.96
CA THR A 52 -7.94 2.97 -6.61
C THR A 52 -9.18 2.09 -6.42
N PRO A 53 -9.94 2.28 -5.32
CA PRO A 53 -9.68 3.19 -4.19
C PRO A 53 -8.47 2.75 -3.36
N TYR A 54 -7.68 3.67 -2.80
CA TYR A 54 -6.45 3.36 -2.06
C TYR A 54 -6.68 2.41 -0.87
N THR A 55 -7.87 2.48 -0.26
CA THR A 55 -8.27 1.61 0.85
C THR A 55 -8.41 0.14 0.45
N SER A 56 -8.42 -0.18 -0.86
CA SER A 56 -8.35 -1.58 -1.32
C SER A 56 -7.02 -2.27 -1.00
N SER A 57 -6.00 -1.51 -0.60
CA SER A 57 -4.72 -2.05 -0.10
C SER A 57 -4.77 -2.47 1.38
N PHE A 58 -5.76 -2.00 2.14
CA PHE A 58 -5.88 -2.31 3.56
C PHE A 58 -6.30 -3.75 3.80
N LEU A 59 -5.76 -4.34 4.87
CA LEU A 59 -6.05 -5.72 5.28
C LEU A 59 -7.05 -5.74 6.45
N ASP A 60 -7.80 -6.82 6.59
CA ASP A 60 -8.65 -7.12 7.74
C ASP A 60 -8.08 -8.24 8.62
N GLY A 61 -8.10 -8.06 9.94
CA GLY A 61 -7.60 -9.07 10.87
C GLY A 61 -7.21 -8.52 12.26
N PRO A 62 -7.01 -9.41 13.25
CA PRO A 62 -6.82 -9.02 14.64
C PRO A 62 -5.50 -8.26 14.92
N ASN A 63 -4.48 -8.43 14.07
CA ASN A 63 -3.15 -7.84 14.25
C ASN A 63 -2.75 -6.93 13.07
N VAL A 64 -3.73 -6.19 12.52
CA VAL A 64 -3.49 -5.27 11.40
C VAL A 64 -3.45 -3.82 11.88
N LYS A 65 -2.43 -3.07 11.44
CA LYS A 65 -2.37 -1.61 11.52
C LYS A 65 -2.42 -1.02 10.09
N ASN A 66 -3.60 -0.53 9.70
CA ASN A 66 -3.76 0.23 8.46
C ASN A 66 -3.54 1.72 8.72
N ILE A 67 -2.69 2.36 7.91
CA ILE A 67 -2.28 3.75 8.08
C ILE A 67 -2.55 4.50 6.79
N THR A 68 -3.36 5.55 6.87
CA THR A 68 -3.43 6.57 5.82
C THR A 68 -2.35 7.61 6.09
N LEU A 69 -1.47 7.81 5.12
CA LEU A 69 -0.32 8.71 5.25
C LEU A 69 -0.75 10.14 5.64
N GLN A 70 -1.87 10.60 5.09
CA GLN A 70 -2.38 11.95 5.37
C GLN A 70 -3.05 12.12 6.73
N ASP A 71 -3.29 11.03 7.47
CA ASP A 71 -3.66 11.11 8.89
C ASP A 71 -2.41 11.31 9.77
N GLN A 72 -1.22 10.97 9.26
CA GLN A 72 0.06 11.24 9.94
C GLN A 72 0.55 12.66 9.67
N CYS A 73 0.38 13.15 8.44
CA CYS A 73 0.75 14.50 8.04
C CYS A 73 -0.09 14.99 6.86
N ASP A 74 -0.89 16.03 7.06
CA ASP A 74 -1.77 16.58 6.03
C ASP A 74 -1.02 17.38 4.93
N LEU A 75 0.26 17.70 5.19
CA LEU A 75 1.20 18.30 4.24
C LEU A 75 1.90 17.27 3.33
N ASP A 76 1.60 15.98 3.50
CA ASP A 76 2.17 14.90 2.70
C ASP A 76 1.31 14.61 1.47
N TYR A 77 1.83 14.99 0.29
CA TYR A 77 1.17 14.81 -1.00
C TYR A 77 1.74 13.64 -1.81
N SER A 78 2.40 12.69 -1.15
CA SER A 78 2.99 11.53 -1.84
C SER A 78 1.93 10.70 -2.55
N GLU A 79 2.24 10.31 -3.78
CA GLU A 79 1.46 9.43 -4.63
C GLU A 79 2.07 8.01 -4.65
N HIS A 80 1.58 7.12 -5.52
CA HIS A 80 1.92 5.69 -5.52
C HIS A 80 3.43 5.39 -5.53
N ILE A 81 4.22 6.17 -6.26
CA ILE A 81 5.67 5.97 -6.40
C ILE A 81 6.42 6.69 -5.27
N SER A 82 6.06 7.94 -4.99
CA SER A 82 6.78 8.77 -4.00
C SER A 82 6.64 8.28 -2.56
N ILE A 83 5.59 7.51 -2.22
CA ILE A 83 5.46 6.90 -0.89
C ILE A 83 6.66 6.00 -0.52
N ALA A 84 7.31 5.37 -1.50
CA ALA A 84 8.49 4.54 -1.26
C ALA A 84 9.76 5.35 -0.89
N PHE A 85 9.75 6.65 -1.14
CA PHE A 85 10.85 7.59 -0.89
C PHE A 85 10.48 8.65 0.15
N ASN A 86 9.52 8.34 1.02
CA ASN A 86 8.92 9.26 1.97
C ASN A 86 9.40 8.98 3.41
N HIS A 87 9.96 9.99 4.08
CA HIS A 87 10.48 9.88 5.45
C HIS A 87 9.39 9.63 6.51
N ILE A 88 8.16 10.08 6.31
CA ILE A 88 7.01 9.84 7.19
C ILE A 88 6.61 8.37 7.09
N ALA A 89 6.47 7.84 5.87
CA ALA A 89 6.23 6.42 5.62
C ALA A 89 7.38 5.56 6.16
N LEU A 90 8.63 5.98 5.97
CA LEU A 90 9.80 5.31 6.55
C LEU A 90 9.75 5.30 8.09
N GLY A 91 9.34 6.40 8.72
CA GLY A 91 9.13 6.46 10.16
C GLY A 91 8.11 5.43 10.64
N GLU A 92 6.98 5.30 9.94
CA GLU A 92 5.97 4.27 10.25
C GLU A 92 6.49 2.84 10.01
N VAL A 93 7.30 2.62 8.97
CA VAL A 93 7.98 1.33 8.76
C VAL A 93 8.90 1.00 9.95
N LEU A 94 9.72 1.95 10.39
CA LEU A 94 10.62 1.75 11.54
C LEU A 94 9.84 1.50 12.84
N ASN A 95 8.73 2.20 13.06
CA ASN A 95 7.84 1.98 14.19
C ASN A 95 7.22 0.57 14.19
N ALA A 96 6.91 0.02 13.01
CA ALA A 96 6.40 -1.34 12.88
C ALA A 96 7.49 -2.40 13.14
N LEU A 97 8.74 -2.12 12.77
CA LEU A 97 9.88 -3.03 12.95
C LEU A 97 10.44 -3.02 14.38
N ASP A 98 10.38 -1.90 15.09
CA ASP A 98 10.79 -1.76 16.50
C ASP A 98 9.73 -1.02 17.33
N PRO A 99 8.60 -1.68 17.66
CA PRO A 99 7.49 -1.05 18.36
C PRO A 99 7.84 -0.62 19.80
N ALA A 100 8.91 -1.17 20.40
CA ALA A 100 9.34 -0.78 21.74
C ALA A 100 9.96 0.62 21.79
N HIS A 101 10.46 1.11 20.64
CA HIS A 101 11.09 2.43 20.50
C HIS A 101 10.39 3.31 19.46
N ALA A 102 9.09 3.07 19.23
CA ALA A 102 8.32 3.83 18.25
C ALA A 102 8.30 5.33 18.56
N VAL A 103 8.50 6.15 17.52
CA VAL A 103 8.49 7.62 17.58
C VAL A 103 7.53 8.18 16.55
N THR A 104 6.82 9.25 16.88
CA THR A 104 5.97 9.95 15.91
C THR A 104 6.84 10.56 14.80
N PRO A 105 6.62 10.22 13.51
CA PRO A 105 7.37 10.83 12.42
C PRO A 105 7.16 12.35 12.39
N VAL A 106 8.20 13.09 12.04
CA VAL A 106 8.10 14.56 11.93
C VAL A 106 7.30 14.90 10.69
N CYS A 107 6.16 15.59 10.86
CA CYS A 107 5.37 16.08 9.74
C CYS A 107 6.10 17.24 9.05
N SER A 108 6.39 17.05 7.76
CA SER A 108 6.94 18.08 6.88
C SER A 108 6.40 17.90 5.46
N PRO A 109 6.43 18.95 4.61
CA PRO A 109 5.92 18.83 3.24
C PRO A 109 6.66 17.76 2.44
N VAL A 110 5.91 16.84 1.82
CA VAL A 110 6.42 15.89 0.83
C VAL A 110 5.66 16.07 -0.47
N TYR A 111 6.39 16.19 -1.57
CA TYR A 111 5.83 16.51 -2.88
C TYR A 111 5.77 15.28 -3.81
N PRO A 112 4.79 15.23 -4.73
CA PRO A 112 4.66 14.13 -5.70
C PRO A 112 5.93 13.90 -6.51
N ALA A 113 6.15 12.66 -6.97
CA ALA A 113 7.24 12.21 -7.86
C ALA A 113 8.68 12.38 -7.35
N VAL A 114 8.95 13.21 -6.34
CA VAL A 114 10.30 13.41 -5.79
C VAL A 114 10.54 12.51 -4.57
N GLY A 115 9.51 12.28 -3.76
CA GLY A 115 9.71 11.81 -2.40
C GLY A 115 10.38 12.88 -1.54
N GLY A 116 10.60 12.58 -0.26
CA GLY A 116 11.14 13.53 0.72
C GLY A 116 11.69 12.82 1.92
#